data_AF-A0A8S3YCR3-F1
#
_entry.id   AF-A0A8S3YCR3-F1
#
_cell.length_a   1.000
_cell.length_b   1.000
_cell.length_c   1.000
_cell.angle_alpha   90.00
_cell.angle_beta   90.00
_cell.angle_gamma   90.00
#
_symmetry.space_group_name_H-M   'P 1'
#
loop_
_entity.id
_entity.type
_entity.pdbx_description
1 polymer ?
#
loop_
_entity_poly.entity_id
_entity_poly.type
_entity_poly.pdbx_seq_one_letter_code
_entity_poly.pdbx_strand_id
1 'polypeptide(L)'
;MATERFKNDKRLQVLALFALYYVLLNQLQSANAEIQHGGTCNSTDSGNVCKPPLVCKLEFNVCLCPVTQYYDSRTQKCESENNLKRKNIKCRGETDSVICSLSQDDSILNTYVSVNSSSQVIPFSQGQAEIKHLSPGTYYVATITSKFVIEFYNKIITSTVAVWTKPDKPGNISSVRKTKVQETSLESYWYDITFEASRGNVSYYIFMIKNTKEYTNSFETKKTTISNVLLKPGTTYFFSITAYNGNNTSSDVTEGSFKTNAE
;
A
#
# COMPACT_ATOMS: atom_id res chain seq x y z
N MET A 1 24.67 17.78 -6.50
CA MET A 1 24.44 18.89 -5.54
C MET A 1 22.97 18.96 -5.10
N ALA A 2 22.33 17.82 -4.77
CA ALA A 2 20.92 17.80 -4.36
C ALA A 2 20.68 17.08 -3.02
N THR A 3 21.75 16.85 -2.25
CA THR A 3 21.72 16.06 -1.01
C THR A 3 21.84 16.90 0.26
N GLU A 4 21.88 18.23 0.17
CA GLU A 4 22.04 19.11 1.34
C GLU A 4 20.80 19.97 1.71
N ARG A 5 19.71 19.94 0.92
CA ARG A 5 18.56 20.82 1.20
C ARG A 5 17.56 20.33 2.26
N PHE A 6 17.70 19.10 2.76
CA PHE A 6 16.79 18.59 3.80
C PHE A 6 17.23 18.87 5.24
N LYS A 7 18.40 19.46 5.46
CA LYS A 7 18.94 19.68 6.82
C LYS A 7 18.47 20.95 7.53
N ASN A 8 17.82 21.89 6.84
CA ASN A 8 17.57 23.23 7.40
C ASN A 8 16.09 23.67 7.49
N ASP A 9 15.13 22.82 7.14
CA ASP A 9 13.73 23.20 7.30
C ASP A 9 13.26 22.97 8.75
N LYS A 10 13.54 23.96 9.60
CA LYS A 10 13.14 23.99 11.01
C LYS A 10 11.63 23.80 11.19
N ARG A 11 10.79 24.07 10.17
CA ARG A 11 9.34 23.85 10.26
C ARG A 11 8.97 22.36 10.16
N LEU A 12 9.63 21.59 9.30
CA LEU A 12 9.41 20.14 9.21
C LEU A 12 9.91 19.40 10.46
N GLN A 13 11.04 19.83 11.03
CA GLN A 13 11.54 19.25 12.28
C GLN A 13 10.62 19.57 13.46
N VAL A 14 10.07 20.78 13.53
CA VAL A 14 9.09 21.18 14.56
C VAL A 14 7.77 20.40 14.40
N LEU A 15 7.27 20.19 13.18
CA LEU A 15 6.07 19.37 12.95
C LEU A 15 6.28 17.88 13.28
N ALA A 16 7.44 17.31 12.95
CA ALA A 16 7.80 15.96 13.34
C ALA A 16 7.96 15.83 14.87
N LEU A 17 8.54 16.84 15.53
CA LEU A 17 8.62 16.91 16.99
C LEU A 17 7.24 17.08 17.63
N PHE A 18 6.30 17.84 17.04
CA PHE A 18 4.94 17.94 17.53
C PHE A 18 4.16 16.63 17.36
N ALA A 19 4.33 15.91 16.24
CA ALA A 19 3.72 14.61 16.04
C ALA A 19 4.28 13.55 17.01
N LEU A 20 5.60 13.52 17.21
CA LEU A 20 6.24 12.69 18.22
C LEU A 20 5.82 13.08 19.64
N TYR A 21 5.71 14.37 19.94
CA TYR A 21 5.25 14.88 21.25
C TYR A 21 3.78 14.54 21.50
N TYR A 22 2.91 14.59 20.49
CA TYR A 22 1.51 14.16 20.61
C TYR A 22 1.39 12.64 20.80
N VAL A 23 2.24 11.85 20.13
CA VAL A 23 2.31 10.40 20.33
C VAL A 23 2.88 10.09 21.73
N LEU A 24 3.93 10.78 22.17
CA LEU A 24 4.52 10.64 23.50
C LEU A 24 3.60 11.11 24.63
N LEU A 25 2.82 12.19 24.46
CA LEU A 25 1.83 12.61 25.45
C LEU A 25 0.70 11.58 25.58
N ASN A 26 0.26 10.99 24.45
CA ASN A 26 -0.74 9.92 24.49
C ASN A 26 -0.16 8.61 25.06
N GLN A 27 1.15 8.35 24.93
CA GLN A 27 1.83 7.23 25.57
C GLN A 27 1.99 7.45 27.08
N LEU A 28 2.30 8.68 27.52
CA LEU A 28 2.45 9.04 28.94
C LEU A 28 1.12 9.04 29.71
N GLN A 29 -0.02 9.26 29.05
CA GLN A 29 -1.34 9.05 29.67
C GLN A 29 -1.74 7.56 29.78
N SER A 30 -1.04 6.65 29.10
CA SER A 30 -1.34 5.20 29.12
C SER A 30 -0.51 4.38 30.10
N ALA A 31 0.43 5.00 30.83
CA ALA A 31 1.40 4.23 31.60
C ALA A 31 0.90 3.69 32.96
N ASN A 32 -0.23 4.16 33.52
CA ASN A 32 -0.67 3.74 34.87
C ASN A 32 -2.20 3.75 35.09
N ALA A 33 -3.01 3.59 34.05
CA ALA A 33 -4.45 3.36 34.25
C ALA A 33 -4.71 1.85 34.31
N GLU A 34 -4.55 1.23 35.49
CA GLU A 34 -5.17 -0.07 35.76
C GLU A 34 -6.69 0.17 35.87
N ILE A 35 -7.43 -0.30 34.86
CA ILE A 35 -8.82 0.09 34.64
C ILE A 35 -9.77 -0.83 35.40
N GLN A 36 -10.59 -0.23 36.27
CA GLN A 36 -11.66 -0.86 37.06
C GLN A 36 -12.79 -1.38 36.16
N HIS A 37 -13.00 -2.69 36.08
CA HIS A 37 -14.02 -3.31 35.23
C HIS A 37 -15.04 -4.18 36.00
N GLY A 38 -15.02 -4.12 37.33
CA GLY A 38 -16.03 -4.73 38.17
C GLY A 38 -16.09 -4.05 39.52
N GLY A 39 -17.14 -4.38 40.27
CA GLY A 39 -17.39 -3.79 41.58
C GLY A 39 -16.19 -3.89 42.53
N THR A 40 -16.27 -3.17 43.65
CA THR A 40 -15.21 -3.20 44.65
C THR A 40 -15.06 -4.61 45.19
N CYS A 41 -13.83 -5.11 45.24
CA CYS A 41 -13.51 -6.35 45.94
C CYS A 41 -12.79 -6.04 47.26
N ASN A 42 -13.24 -6.64 48.35
CA ASN A 42 -12.68 -6.39 49.68
C ASN A 42 -12.09 -7.69 50.25
N SER A 43 -10.92 -7.60 50.89
CA SER A 43 -10.16 -8.77 51.39
C SER A 43 -10.82 -9.49 52.57
N THR A 44 -11.87 -8.90 53.16
CA THR A 44 -12.52 -9.40 54.38
C THR A 44 -13.74 -10.28 54.14
N ASP A 45 -14.28 -10.33 52.92
CA ASP A 45 -15.47 -11.14 52.62
C ASP A 45 -15.06 -12.49 52.01
N SER A 46 -15.30 -13.56 52.77
CA SER A 46 -15.02 -14.96 52.41
C SER A 46 -15.94 -15.53 51.31
N GLY A 47 -16.50 -14.68 50.45
CA GLY A 47 -17.45 -15.05 49.41
C GLY A 47 -17.26 -14.24 48.14
N ASN A 48 -16.41 -14.76 47.24
CA ASN A 48 -16.32 -14.47 45.80
C ASN A 48 -16.80 -13.06 45.36
N VAL A 49 -15.92 -12.06 45.47
CA VAL A 49 -16.32 -10.66 45.20
C VAL A 49 -16.32 -10.30 43.70
N CYS A 50 -15.68 -11.09 42.84
CA CYS A 50 -15.66 -10.86 41.39
C CYS A 50 -16.43 -11.96 40.64
N LYS A 51 -17.36 -11.56 39.76
CA LYS A 51 -17.98 -12.50 38.82
C LYS A 51 -16.91 -12.98 37.83
N PRO A 52 -16.73 -14.31 37.62
CA PRO A 52 -15.85 -14.82 36.58
C PRO A 52 -16.20 -14.18 35.23
N PRO A 53 -15.22 -13.77 34.40
CA PRO A 53 -13.77 -14.07 34.48
C PRO A 53 -12.91 -13.00 35.18
N LEU A 54 -13.50 -12.07 35.94
CA LEU A 54 -12.75 -11.00 36.60
C LEU A 54 -11.96 -11.50 37.83
N VAL A 55 -10.78 -10.92 38.04
CA VAL A 55 -9.88 -11.21 39.17
C VAL A 55 -9.79 -10.00 40.07
N CYS A 56 -9.90 -10.20 41.38
CA CYS A 56 -9.74 -9.12 42.35
C CYS A 56 -8.27 -8.68 42.43
N LYS A 57 -8.02 -7.41 42.12
CA LYS A 57 -6.76 -6.73 42.38
C LYS A 57 -6.85 -6.01 43.72
N LEU A 58 -6.37 -6.70 44.76
CA LEU A 58 -6.43 -6.25 46.15
C LEU A 58 -5.73 -4.90 46.39
N GLU A 59 -4.70 -4.57 45.59
CA GLU A 59 -4.01 -3.28 45.64
C GLU A 59 -4.94 -2.09 45.37
N PHE A 60 -6.02 -2.31 44.61
CA PHE A 60 -6.96 -1.28 44.18
C PHE A 60 -8.41 -1.57 44.61
N ASN A 61 -8.64 -2.67 45.35
CA ASN A 61 -9.95 -3.17 45.73
C ASN A 61 -10.95 -3.25 44.57
N VAL A 62 -10.51 -3.72 43.39
CA VAL A 62 -11.35 -3.81 42.19
C VAL A 62 -11.20 -5.10 41.41
N CYS A 63 -12.28 -5.50 40.75
CA CYS A 63 -12.31 -6.64 39.84
C CYS A 63 -11.83 -6.25 38.44
N LEU A 64 -10.70 -6.79 37.98
CA LEU A 64 -10.11 -6.51 36.66
C LEU A 64 -10.01 -7.78 35.82
N CYS A 65 -9.91 -7.61 34.51
CA CYS A 65 -9.44 -8.70 33.66
C CYS A 65 -7.96 -9.02 33.96
N PRO A 66 -7.50 -10.25 33.70
CA PRO A 66 -6.08 -10.58 33.70
C PRO A 66 -5.28 -9.59 32.83
N VAL A 67 -4.01 -9.32 33.17
CA VAL A 67 -3.15 -8.29 32.54
C VAL A 67 -2.93 -8.41 31.02
N THR A 68 -3.37 -9.51 30.40
CA THR A 68 -3.30 -9.76 28.95
C THR A 68 -4.67 -9.75 28.27
N GLN A 69 -5.70 -9.29 28.98
CA GLN A 69 -7.09 -9.29 28.55
C GLN A 69 -7.76 -7.95 28.82
N TYR A 70 -8.78 -7.63 28.03
CA TYR A 70 -9.66 -6.48 28.24
C TYR A 70 -11.08 -6.96 28.50
N TYR A 71 -11.87 -6.17 29.22
CA TYR A 71 -13.28 -6.48 29.43
C TYR A 71 -14.09 -5.99 28.23
N ASP A 72 -14.77 -6.90 27.52
CA ASP A 72 -15.73 -6.54 26.48
C ASP A 72 -17.14 -6.50 27.08
N SER A 73 -17.71 -5.30 27.21
CA SER A 73 -19.04 -5.10 27.79
C SER A 73 -20.17 -5.67 26.94
N ARG A 74 -19.94 -5.90 25.63
CA ARG A 74 -20.93 -6.50 24.72
C ARG A 74 -21.04 -8.01 24.93
N THR A 75 -19.91 -8.67 25.13
CA THR A 75 -19.85 -10.13 25.37
C THR A 75 -19.84 -10.48 26.86
N GLN A 76 -19.68 -9.47 27.73
CA GLN A 76 -19.53 -9.57 29.18
C GLN A 76 -18.38 -10.51 29.60
N LYS A 77 -17.29 -10.53 28.84
CA LYS A 77 -16.15 -11.44 29.04
C LYS A 77 -14.82 -10.68 29.00
N CYS A 78 -13.82 -11.25 29.66
CA CYS A 78 -12.43 -10.86 29.45
C CYS A 78 -11.92 -11.52 28.17
N GLU A 79 -11.58 -10.71 27.18
CA GLU A 79 -11.09 -11.15 25.88
C GLU A 79 -9.59 -10.89 25.75
N SER A 80 -8.89 -11.78 25.04
CA SER A 80 -7.46 -11.60 24.81
C SER A 80 -7.20 -10.37 23.98
N GLU A 81 -6.17 -9.60 24.34
CA GLU A 81 -5.69 -8.50 23.49
C GLU A 81 -5.26 -8.97 22.09
N ASN A 82 -4.95 -10.27 21.92
CA ASN A 82 -4.68 -10.85 20.61
C ASN A 82 -5.92 -10.88 19.70
N ASN A 83 -7.14 -10.81 20.26
CA ASN A 83 -8.37 -10.66 19.48
C ASN A 83 -8.49 -9.24 18.88
N LEU A 84 -7.82 -8.25 19.47
CA LEU A 84 -7.77 -6.88 18.95
C LEU A 84 -6.80 -6.73 17.77
N LYS A 85 -5.85 -7.66 17.60
CA LYS A 85 -4.99 -7.69 16.40
C LYS A 85 -5.85 -8.07 15.21
N ARG A 86 -6.10 -7.07 14.35
CA ARG A 86 -6.88 -7.24 13.13
C ARG A 86 -6.27 -8.32 12.25
N LYS A 87 -7.05 -9.37 12.01
CA LYS A 87 -6.76 -10.40 11.00
C LYS A 87 -7.40 -9.92 9.69
N ASN A 88 -6.77 -10.19 8.55
CA ASN A 88 -7.31 -9.91 7.20
C ASN A 88 -7.24 -8.46 6.67
N ILE A 89 -6.27 -7.66 7.10
CA ILE A 89 -5.98 -6.39 6.40
C ILE A 89 -5.39 -6.72 5.04
N LYS A 90 -5.98 -6.18 3.97
CA LYS A 90 -5.43 -6.27 2.61
C LYS A 90 -5.21 -4.87 2.06
N CYS A 91 -4.03 -4.61 1.52
CA CYS A 91 -3.75 -3.38 0.80
C CYS A 91 -3.29 -3.73 -0.61
N ARG A 92 -3.75 -2.96 -1.60
CA ARG A 92 -3.31 -3.03 -2.98
C ARG A 92 -2.88 -1.64 -3.44
N GLY A 93 -1.86 -1.58 -4.28
CA GLY A 93 -1.45 -0.34 -4.93
C GLY A 93 -2.07 -0.24 -6.31
N GLU A 94 -2.63 0.92 -6.60
CA GLU A 94 -2.92 1.38 -7.96
C GLU A 94 -1.76 2.28 -8.42
N THR A 95 -1.89 2.95 -9.57
CA THR A 95 -0.83 3.77 -10.14
C THR A 95 -0.40 4.90 -9.21
N ASP A 96 -1.34 5.64 -8.62
CA ASP A 96 -1.08 6.80 -7.77
C ASP A 96 -1.81 6.72 -6.42
N SER A 97 -2.31 5.53 -6.06
CA SER A 97 -3.02 5.34 -4.80
C SER A 97 -2.74 3.98 -4.16
N VAL A 98 -2.99 3.91 -2.85
CA VAL A 98 -3.01 2.66 -2.08
C VAL A 98 -4.39 2.52 -1.48
N ILE A 99 -5.04 1.39 -1.75
CA ILE A 99 -6.37 1.07 -1.25
C ILE A 99 -6.24 -0.07 -0.26
N CYS A 100 -6.64 0.16 0.98
CA CYS A 100 -6.69 -0.85 2.02
C CYS A 100 -8.14 -1.20 2.36
N SER A 101 -8.40 -2.48 2.64
CA SER A 101 -9.70 -2.98 3.04
C SER A 101 -9.63 -3.81 4.33
N LEU A 102 -10.71 -3.76 5.09
CA LEU A 102 -10.94 -4.46 6.36
C LEU A 102 -12.18 -5.35 6.23
N SER A 103 -12.23 -6.45 6.98
CA SER A 103 -13.44 -7.27 7.09
C SER A 103 -14.56 -6.53 7.84
N GLN A 104 -15.81 -6.80 7.44
CA GLN A 104 -17.01 -6.05 7.79
C GLN A 104 -17.34 -6.01 9.30
N ASP A 105 -16.89 -7.01 10.06
CA ASP A 105 -17.06 -7.09 11.52
C ASP A 105 -16.23 -6.05 12.29
N ASP A 106 -15.30 -5.36 11.63
CA ASP A 106 -14.41 -4.41 12.31
C ASP A 106 -14.87 -2.93 12.25
N SER A 107 -16.12 -2.70 11.88
CA SER A 107 -16.71 -1.39 11.57
C SER A 107 -16.92 -0.46 12.78
N ILE A 108 -16.54 -0.88 13.99
CA ILE A 108 -16.85 -0.22 15.25
C ILE A 108 -15.65 0.56 15.83
N LEU A 109 -14.60 0.80 15.04
CA LEU A 109 -13.33 1.33 15.55
C LEU A 109 -12.87 2.56 14.78
N ASN A 110 -12.33 3.53 15.52
CA ASN A 110 -11.61 4.68 14.97
C ASN A 110 -10.30 4.19 14.36
N THR A 111 -10.40 3.69 13.12
CA THR A 111 -9.30 3.11 12.38
C THR A 111 -8.97 3.97 11.19
N TYR A 112 -7.67 4.20 11.03
CA TYR A 112 -7.11 5.03 9.97
C TYR A 112 -5.89 4.35 9.37
N VAL A 113 -5.59 4.73 8.13
CA VAL A 113 -4.41 4.30 7.40
C VAL A 113 -3.54 5.50 7.07
N SER A 114 -2.23 5.29 7.11
CA SER A 114 -1.21 6.20 6.62
C SER A 114 -0.13 5.40 5.88
N VAL A 115 0.69 6.06 5.07
CA VAL A 115 1.88 5.43 4.46
C VAL A 115 3.13 6.23 4.81
N ASN A 116 4.28 5.56 4.89
CA ASN A 116 5.56 6.08 5.36
C ASN A 116 6.09 7.35 4.65
N SER A 117 5.58 7.71 3.48
CA SER A 117 6.02 8.87 2.69
C SER A 117 4.90 9.87 2.38
N SER A 118 3.73 9.71 3.02
CA SER A 118 2.60 10.64 2.90
C SER A 118 2.24 11.22 4.26
N SER A 119 1.91 12.50 4.30
CA SER A 119 1.31 13.12 5.49
C SER A 119 -0.19 12.84 5.63
N GLN A 120 -0.77 12.08 4.70
CA GLN A 120 -2.19 11.74 4.70
C GLN A 120 -2.49 10.69 5.77
N VAL A 121 -3.55 10.96 6.54
CA VAL A 121 -4.16 10.02 7.48
C VAL A 121 -5.62 9.88 7.07
N ILE A 122 -5.99 8.70 6.56
CA ILE A 122 -7.30 8.47 5.97
C ILE A 122 -8.11 7.54 6.88
N PRO A 123 -9.27 7.96 7.40
CA PRO A 123 -10.15 7.07 8.14
C PRO A 123 -10.77 6.02 7.22
N PHE A 124 -11.00 4.81 7.74
CA PHE A 124 -11.76 3.81 7.00
C PHE A 124 -13.25 4.18 6.97
N SER A 125 -13.84 4.14 5.78
CA SER A 125 -15.28 4.30 5.54
C SER A 125 -15.80 3.05 4.85
N GLN A 126 -16.87 2.45 5.39
CA GLN A 126 -17.45 1.20 4.85
C GLN A 126 -16.42 0.08 4.65
N GLY A 127 -15.42 0.00 5.54
CA GLY A 127 -14.37 -1.02 5.48
C GLY A 127 -13.25 -0.76 4.47
N GLN A 128 -13.20 0.41 3.82
CA GLN A 128 -12.12 0.77 2.90
C GLN A 128 -11.52 2.15 3.21
N ALA A 129 -10.26 2.33 2.85
CA ALA A 129 -9.59 3.62 2.85
C ALA A 129 -8.64 3.70 1.65
N GLU A 130 -8.58 4.87 1.03
CA GLU A 130 -7.74 5.14 -0.13
C GLU A 130 -6.84 6.35 0.14
N ILE A 131 -5.53 6.15 -0.01
CA ILE A 131 -4.53 7.22 0.04
C ILE A 131 -4.13 7.53 -1.40
N LYS A 132 -4.28 8.79 -1.83
CA LYS A 132 -4.04 9.22 -3.23
C LYS A 132 -2.77 10.04 -3.37
N HIS A 133 -2.45 10.42 -4.61
CA HIS A 133 -1.31 11.27 -4.96
C HIS A 133 0.05 10.66 -4.57
N LEU A 134 0.15 9.35 -4.67
CA LEU A 134 1.37 8.60 -4.47
C LEU A 134 2.17 8.52 -5.78
N SER A 135 3.49 8.39 -5.65
CA SER A 135 4.37 8.17 -6.81
C SER A 135 4.15 6.77 -7.40
N PRO A 136 4.05 6.63 -8.73
CA PRO A 136 3.92 5.33 -9.41
C PRO A 136 5.16 4.45 -9.27
N GLY A 137 4.94 3.13 -9.33
CA GLY A 137 5.99 2.10 -9.27
C GLY A 137 6.76 2.04 -7.94
N THR A 138 6.25 2.67 -6.88
CA THR A 138 7.00 2.95 -5.64
C THR A 138 6.58 2.03 -4.50
N TYR A 139 7.53 1.69 -3.64
CA TYR A 139 7.32 0.91 -2.42
C TYR A 139 6.78 1.80 -1.29
N TYR A 140 5.72 1.34 -0.65
CA TYR A 140 5.14 1.95 0.54
C TYR A 140 4.93 0.91 1.64
N VAL A 141 4.91 1.39 2.87
CA VAL A 141 4.44 0.63 4.03
C VAL A 141 3.19 1.31 4.55
N ALA A 142 2.03 0.67 4.33
CA ALA A 142 0.77 1.12 4.89
C ALA A 142 0.71 0.75 6.37
N THR A 143 0.53 1.75 7.23
CA THR A 143 0.33 1.58 8.67
C THR A 143 -1.14 1.80 8.98
N ILE A 144 -1.80 0.74 9.44
CA ILE A 144 -3.19 0.74 9.86
C ILE A 144 -3.19 0.87 11.36
N THR A 145 -3.75 1.96 11.86
CA THR A 145 -3.83 2.24 13.29
C THR A 145 -5.28 2.22 13.71
N SER A 146 -5.57 1.44 14.75
CA SER A 146 -6.89 1.37 15.36
C SER A 146 -6.83 1.88 16.78
N LYS A 147 -7.67 2.86 17.09
CA LYS A 147 -7.89 3.30 18.47
C LYS A 147 -9.11 2.60 19.04
N PHE A 148 -8.85 1.73 20.00
CA PHE A 148 -9.88 1.08 20.81
C PHE A 148 -10.17 1.97 22.00
N VAL A 149 -11.42 2.43 22.08
CA VAL A 149 -11.95 3.17 23.22
C VAL A 149 -13.15 2.39 23.72
N ILE A 150 -12.97 1.66 24.82
CA ILE A 150 -14.04 0.93 25.50
C ILE A 150 -14.10 1.47 26.92
N GLU A 151 -15.09 2.32 27.20
CA GLU A 151 -15.27 3.01 28.48
C GLU A 151 -13.98 3.75 28.93
N PHE A 152 -13.18 3.10 29.77
CA PHE A 152 -11.94 3.62 30.35
C PHE A 152 -10.67 2.97 29.77
N TYR A 153 -10.82 1.95 28.91
CA TYR A 153 -9.73 1.30 28.19
C TYR A 153 -9.43 2.00 26.87
N ASN A 154 -8.25 2.61 26.82
CA ASN A 154 -7.71 3.24 25.63
C ASN A 154 -6.49 2.48 25.14
N LYS A 155 -6.60 1.84 23.99
CA LYS A 155 -5.47 1.16 23.36
C LYS A 155 -5.32 1.51 21.90
N ILE A 156 -4.08 1.69 21.49
CA ILE A 156 -3.70 1.88 20.10
C ILE A 156 -3.03 0.60 19.62
N ILE A 157 -3.50 0.08 18.50
CA ILE A 157 -2.90 -1.09 17.84
C ILE A 157 -2.57 -0.72 16.41
N THR A 158 -1.36 -1.07 16.01
CA THR A 158 -0.83 -0.83 14.66
C THR A 158 -0.54 -2.14 13.96
N SER A 159 -0.91 -2.21 12.69
CA SER A 159 -0.50 -3.27 11.77
C SER A 159 0.11 -2.64 10.52
N THR A 160 1.10 -3.29 9.93
CA THR A 160 1.77 -2.80 8.72
C THR A 160 1.58 -3.75 7.55
N VAL A 161 1.34 -3.20 6.36
CA VAL A 161 1.27 -3.96 5.10
C VAL A 161 2.22 -3.32 4.09
N ALA A 162 3.16 -4.11 3.57
CA ALA A 162 4.01 -3.70 2.46
C ALA A 162 3.19 -3.70 1.17
N VAL A 163 3.30 -2.63 0.38
CA VAL A 163 2.53 -2.47 -0.86
C VAL A 163 3.35 -1.69 -1.91
N TRP A 164 3.22 -2.09 -3.17
CA TRP A 164 3.80 -1.38 -4.31
C TRP A 164 2.70 -0.74 -5.13
N THR A 165 2.85 0.55 -5.46
CA THR A 165 2.02 1.17 -6.50
C THR A 165 2.42 0.62 -7.86
N LYS A 166 1.46 0.57 -8.79
CA LYS A 166 1.71 0.18 -10.17
C LYS A 166 2.56 1.26 -10.85
N PRO A 167 3.47 0.91 -11.78
CA PRO A 167 4.03 1.89 -12.70
C PRO A 167 2.91 2.57 -13.50
N ASP A 168 3.16 3.79 -13.96
CA ASP A 168 2.21 4.46 -14.84
C ASP A 168 2.11 3.71 -16.18
N LYS A 169 0.98 3.85 -16.86
CA LYS A 169 0.76 3.22 -18.17
C LYS A 169 1.77 3.78 -19.19
N PRO A 170 2.47 2.95 -19.98
CA PRO A 170 3.36 3.43 -21.05
C PRO A 170 2.59 4.30 -22.05
N GLY A 171 3.23 5.27 -22.68
CA GLY A 171 2.56 6.01 -23.75
C GLY A 171 2.61 5.26 -25.09
N ASN A 172 2.11 5.90 -26.14
CA ASN A 172 1.98 5.28 -27.46
C ASN A 172 3.35 5.15 -28.16
N ILE A 173 3.39 4.45 -29.29
CA ILE A 173 4.53 4.48 -30.21
C ILE A 173 4.68 5.91 -30.74
N SER A 174 5.84 6.50 -30.49
CA SER A 174 6.19 7.85 -30.90
C SER A 174 7.02 7.87 -32.19
N SER A 175 7.71 6.77 -32.51
CA SER A 175 8.52 6.68 -33.73
C SER A 175 8.69 5.25 -34.22
N VAL A 176 8.66 5.08 -35.53
CA VAL A 176 9.00 3.84 -36.24
C VAL A 176 9.95 4.19 -37.37
N ARG A 177 11.21 3.79 -37.24
CA ARG A 177 12.27 4.19 -38.17
C ARG A 177 12.93 2.98 -38.82
N LYS A 178 12.92 2.94 -40.14
CA LYS A 178 13.72 1.99 -40.94
C LYS A 178 15.22 2.28 -40.72
N THR A 179 15.99 1.30 -40.27
CA THR A 179 17.41 1.44 -39.96
C THR A 179 18.32 0.81 -41.00
N LYS A 180 17.95 -0.34 -41.55
CA LYS A 180 18.75 -1.04 -42.57
C LYS A 180 17.89 -1.86 -43.52
N VAL A 181 18.35 -1.99 -44.76
CA VAL A 181 17.86 -2.99 -45.73
C VAL A 181 18.37 -4.37 -45.34
N GLN A 182 17.48 -5.37 -45.32
CA GLN A 182 17.91 -6.75 -45.18
C GLN A 182 18.51 -7.19 -46.51
N GLU A 183 19.83 -7.44 -46.55
CA GLU A 183 20.56 -7.78 -47.78
C GLU A 183 20.06 -9.07 -48.46
N THR A 184 19.31 -9.90 -47.73
CA THR A 184 18.82 -11.21 -48.19
C THR A 184 17.32 -11.27 -48.50
N SER A 185 16.56 -10.19 -48.28
CA SER A 185 15.12 -10.16 -48.57
C SER A 185 14.67 -8.75 -48.93
N LEU A 186 14.10 -8.59 -50.13
CA LEU A 186 13.49 -7.33 -50.57
C LEU A 186 12.15 -7.06 -49.90
N GLU A 187 11.61 -7.99 -49.11
CA GLU A 187 10.28 -7.89 -48.51
C GLU A 187 10.29 -7.43 -47.05
N SER A 188 11.46 -7.25 -46.43
CA SER A 188 11.56 -6.91 -45.00
C SER A 188 12.74 -6.00 -44.70
N TYR A 189 12.54 -5.13 -43.72
CA TYR A 189 13.51 -4.14 -43.27
C TYR A 189 13.68 -4.20 -41.77
N TRP A 190 14.85 -3.77 -41.30
CA TRP A 190 15.09 -3.56 -39.88
C TRP A 190 14.48 -2.22 -39.46
N TYR A 191 13.74 -2.23 -38.36
CA TYR A 191 13.12 -1.06 -37.76
C TYR A 191 13.53 -0.88 -36.31
N ASP A 192 13.71 0.38 -35.92
CA ASP A 192 13.69 0.79 -34.53
C ASP A 192 12.30 1.34 -34.20
N ILE A 193 11.71 0.82 -33.13
CA ILE A 193 10.38 1.22 -32.64
C ILE A 193 10.57 1.88 -31.28
N THR A 194 10.14 3.13 -31.16
CA THR A 194 10.22 3.90 -29.91
C THR A 194 8.83 4.21 -29.39
N PHE A 195 8.62 4.01 -28.10
CA PHE A 195 7.40 4.37 -27.38
C PHE A 195 7.70 5.39 -26.29
N GLU A 196 6.65 6.01 -25.76
CA GLU A 196 6.77 6.97 -24.67
C GLU A 196 6.92 6.25 -23.31
N ALA A 197 7.86 6.72 -22.49
CA ALA A 197 8.15 6.12 -21.19
C ALA A 197 6.97 6.22 -20.22
N SER A 198 6.80 5.19 -19.39
CA SER A 198 5.97 5.28 -18.19
C SER A 198 6.61 6.22 -17.17
N ARG A 199 5.77 6.93 -16.40
CA ARG A 199 6.21 7.68 -15.22
C ARG A 199 6.42 6.75 -14.02
N GLY A 200 7.24 7.22 -13.07
CA GLY A 200 7.55 6.51 -11.84
C GLY A 200 8.70 5.51 -11.99
N ASN A 201 8.84 4.63 -11.01
CA ASN A 201 9.93 3.65 -11.00
C ASN A 201 9.60 2.45 -11.88
N VAL A 202 10.30 2.33 -13.00
CA VAL A 202 10.17 1.23 -13.96
C VAL A 202 11.51 0.50 -14.05
N SER A 203 11.46 -0.82 -13.98
CA SER A 203 12.62 -1.70 -14.13
C SER A 203 12.76 -2.23 -15.56
N TYR A 204 11.64 -2.58 -16.19
CA TYR A 204 11.61 -3.08 -17.57
C TYR A 204 10.21 -2.93 -18.19
N TYR A 205 10.15 -3.14 -19.50
CA TYR A 205 8.94 -3.19 -20.30
C TYR A 205 8.87 -4.53 -21.03
N ILE A 206 7.65 -5.02 -21.25
CA ILE A 206 7.36 -6.08 -22.22
C ILE A 206 6.64 -5.42 -23.40
N PHE A 207 7.24 -5.51 -24.59
CA PHE A 207 6.68 -5.04 -25.85
C PHE A 207 6.31 -6.25 -26.71
N MET A 208 5.03 -6.37 -27.07
CA MET A 208 4.55 -7.40 -27.98
C MET A 208 4.08 -6.77 -29.27
N ILE A 209 4.36 -7.42 -30.40
CA ILE A 209 3.92 -6.98 -31.72
C ILE A 209 3.33 -8.14 -32.50
N LYS A 210 2.23 -7.89 -33.20
CA LYS A 210 1.51 -8.86 -34.03
C LYS A 210 1.04 -8.24 -35.34
N ASN A 211 1.01 -9.05 -36.40
CA ASN A 211 0.21 -8.77 -37.59
C ASN A 211 -1.15 -9.48 -37.42
N THR A 212 -2.16 -9.09 -38.21
CA THR A 212 -3.57 -9.51 -38.22
C THR A 212 -3.90 -11.00 -37.98
N LYS A 213 -2.92 -11.92 -38.00
CA LYS A 213 -3.13 -13.36 -37.76
C LYS A 213 -2.12 -14.03 -36.82
N GLU A 214 -1.04 -13.39 -36.39
CA GLU A 214 0.04 -14.04 -35.62
C GLU A 214 0.76 -13.08 -34.66
N TYR A 215 1.06 -13.54 -33.44
CA TYR A 215 2.05 -12.88 -32.57
C TYR A 215 3.42 -13.01 -33.21
N THR A 216 3.97 -11.89 -33.63
CA THR A 216 5.22 -11.88 -34.40
C THR A 216 6.41 -11.92 -33.46
N ASN A 217 6.41 -11.11 -32.41
CA ASN A 217 7.53 -11.07 -31.45
C ASN A 217 7.10 -10.56 -30.06
N SER A 218 7.88 -10.95 -29.05
CA SER A 218 7.83 -10.40 -27.69
C SER A 218 9.24 -9.97 -27.28
N PHE A 219 9.36 -8.78 -26.70
CA PHE A 219 10.64 -8.21 -26.30
C PHE A 219 10.57 -7.70 -24.87
N GLU A 220 11.50 -8.15 -24.03
CA GLU A 220 11.78 -7.51 -22.75
C GLU A 220 12.88 -6.45 -22.95
N THR A 221 12.66 -5.24 -22.46
CA THR A 221 13.62 -4.15 -22.58
C THR A 221 13.64 -3.24 -21.36
N LYS A 222 14.79 -2.65 -21.06
CA LYS A 222 14.93 -1.58 -20.05
C LYS A 222 14.85 -0.18 -20.66
N LYS A 223 14.76 -0.09 -21.99
CA LYS A 223 14.73 1.16 -22.75
C LYS A 223 13.38 1.30 -23.45
N THR A 224 13.06 2.51 -23.87
CA THR A 224 11.83 2.79 -24.63
C THR A 224 11.96 2.56 -26.13
N THR A 225 13.11 2.06 -26.59
CA THR A 225 13.36 1.72 -27.99
C THR A 225 13.65 0.23 -28.11
N ILE A 226 12.90 -0.45 -28.98
CA ILE A 226 13.20 -1.79 -29.47
C ILE A 226 13.94 -1.62 -30.79
N SER A 227 15.18 -2.09 -30.84
CA SER A 227 16.02 -1.95 -32.03
C SER A 227 16.03 -3.21 -32.88
N ASN A 228 16.26 -3.03 -34.18
CA ASN A 228 16.42 -4.13 -35.14
C ASN A 228 15.26 -5.14 -35.10
N VAL A 229 14.03 -4.65 -35.24
CA VAL A 229 12.85 -5.48 -35.46
C VAL A 229 12.66 -5.67 -36.95
N LEU A 230 12.61 -6.93 -37.42
CA LEU A 230 12.40 -7.24 -38.83
C LEU A 230 10.91 -7.19 -39.17
N LEU A 231 10.50 -6.24 -40.02
CA LEU A 231 9.10 -6.04 -40.42
C LEU A 231 8.96 -5.79 -41.92
N LYS A 232 7.78 -6.09 -42.46
CA LYS A 232 7.45 -5.77 -43.86
C LYS A 232 7.14 -4.28 -44.00
N PRO A 233 7.58 -3.60 -45.08
CA PRO A 233 7.21 -2.21 -45.36
C PRO A 233 5.71 -2.09 -45.65
N GLY A 234 5.16 -0.88 -45.50
CA GLY A 234 3.75 -0.58 -45.81
C GLY A 234 2.70 -1.39 -45.03
N THR A 235 3.09 -2.10 -43.98
CA THR A 235 2.25 -3.08 -43.26
C THR A 235 1.82 -2.54 -41.90
N THR A 236 0.56 -2.74 -41.55
CA THR A 236 0.03 -2.38 -40.23
C THR A 236 0.31 -3.48 -39.22
N TYR A 237 0.91 -3.11 -38.10
CA TYR A 237 1.15 -3.97 -36.95
C TYR A 237 0.37 -3.46 -35.75
N PHE A 238 -0.12 -4.39 -34.94
CA PHE A 238 -0.70 -4.12 -33.63
C PHE A 238 0.33 -4.40 -32.56
N PHE A 239 0.31 -3.63 -31.49
CA PHE A 239 1.26 -3.77 -30.41
C PHE A 239 0.57 -3.75 -29.05
N SER A 240 1.27 -4.27 -28.05
CA SER A 240 0.97 -4.01 -26.65
C SER A 240 2.25 -3.75 -25.84
N ILE A 241 2.17 -2.88 -24.85
CA ILE A 241 3.29 -2.47 -24.00
C ILE A 241 2.84 -2.50 -22.54
N THR A 242 3.63 -3.16 -21.69
CA THR A 242 3.41 -3.20 -20.24
C THR A 242 4.70 -2.84 -19.52
N ALA A 243 4.64 -1.92 -18.56
CA ALA A 243 5.76 -1.58 -17.68
C ALA A 243 5.73 -2.40 -16.40
N TYR A 244 6.90 -2.70 -15.84
CA TYR A 244 7.06 -3.44 -14.60
C TYR A 244 8.03 -2.73 -13.67
N ASN A 245 7.70 -2.64 -12.38
CA ASN A 245 8.65 -2.16 -11.35
C ASN A 245 9.59 -3.29 -10.88
N GLY A 246 10.47 -3.00 -9.92
CA GLY A 246 11.44 -3.96 -9.36
C GLY A 246 10.84 -5.14 -8.59
N ASN A 247 9.54 -5.10 -8.31
CA ASN A 247 8.79 -6.18 -7.67
C ASN A 247 7.86 -6.89 -8.67
N ASN A 248 8.08 -6.74 -9.98
CA ASN A 248 7.28 -7.31 -11.06
C ASN A 248 5.79 -6.93 -11.00
N THR A 249 5.44 -5.82 -10.36
CA THR A 249 4.08 -5.27 -10.43
C THR A 249 3.91 -4.58 -11.78
N SER A 250 2.91 -4.99 -12.55
CA SER A 250 2.64 -4.46 -13.88
C SER A 250 1.83 -3.16 -13.84
N SER A 251 2.08 -2.29 -14.83
CA SER A 251 1.16 -1.22 -15.20
C SER A 251 -0.10 -1.79 -15.88
N ASP A 252 -1.05 -0.91 -16.17
CA ASP A 252 -2.04 -1.19 -17.22
C ASP A 252 -1.36 -1.30 -18.59
N VAL A 253 -2.01 -2.04 -19.51
CA VAL A 253 -1.48 -2.30 -20.85
C VAL A 253 -1.79 -1.14 -21.80
N THR A 254 -0.80 -0.74 -22.59
CA THR A 254 -0.99 0.14 -23.75
C THR A 254 -1.07 -0.68 -25.01
N GLU A 255 -2.19 -0.59 -25.71
CA GLU A 255 -2.40 -1.28 -26.98
C GLU A 255 -2.64 -0.25 -28.09
N GLY A 256 -2.25 -0.60 -29.30
CA GLY A 256 -2.48 0.25 -30.47
C GLY A 256 -1.99 -0.40 -31.74
N SER A 257 -1.85 0.41 -32.77
CA SER A 257 -1.28 0.00 -34.04
C SER A 257 -0.37 1.06 -34.63
N PHE A 258 0.55 0.62 -35.48
CA PHE A 258 1.39 1.49 -36.30
C PHE A 258 1.54 0.88 -37.69
N LYS A 259 1.84 1.73 -38.67
CA LYS A 259 2.12 1.29 -40.04
C LYS A 259 3.59 1.57 -40.35
N THR A 260 4.29 0.58 -40.87
CA THR A 260 5.63 0.79 -41.41
C THR A 260 5.56 1.64 -42.68
N ASN A 261 6.59 2.44 -42.93
CA ASN A 261 6.64 3.26 -44.14
C ASN A 261 6.59 2.36 -45.39
N ALA A 262 5.87 2.81 -46.42
CA ALA A 262 5.94 2.20 -47.74
C ALA A 262 7.32 2.50 -48.37
N GLU A 263 7.71 1.68 -49.34
CA GLU A 263 8.88 1.95 -50.18
C GLU A 263 8.66 3.15 -51.11
#